data_AF-A0A397V6E2-F1
#
_entry.id   AF-A0A397V6E2-F1
#
_cell.length_a   1.000
_cell.length_b   1.000
_cell.length_c   1.000
_cell.angle_alpha   90.00
_cell.angle_beta   90.00
_cell.angle_gamma   90.00
#
_symmetry.space_group_name_H-M   'P 1'
#
loop_
_entity.id
_entity.type
_entity.pdbx_description
1 polymer ?
#
loop_
_entity_poly.entity_id
_entity_poly.type
_entity_poly.pdbx_seq_one_letter_code
_entity_poly.pdbx_strand_id
1 'polypeptide(L)'
;MNKNFTIIFILLTIFSMVKANDGFKNCNVLGSNVTMFDVQFNPDPITAPETSTTNFKISGDIGDFGADHGNIFSLGAYVTVQYRSNSIGVDPYYEFPIPAGNKNFATELNIATHSSVHQEYTLEFNIYDGSDHIGCVMFERSGFKQ
;
A
#
# COMPACT_ATOMS: atom_id res chain seq x y z
N MET A 1 -11.19 47.08 -25.99
CA MET A 1 -11.20 47.11 -24.51
C MET A 1 -11.91 45.86 -24.03
N ASN A 2 -11.29 45.13 -23.09
CA ASN A 2 -11.69 43.86 -22.47
C ASN A 2 -11.66 42.58 -23.33
N LYS A 3 -11.18 41.43 -22.87
CA LYS A 3 -10.15 41.01 -21.87
C LYS A 3 -10.19 39.47 -21.95
N ASN A 4 -9.03 38.84 -22.09
CA ASN A 4 -8.73 37.46 -21.66
C ASN A 4 -9.53 36.30 -22.29
N PHE A 5 -9.10 35.83 -23.47
CA PHE A 5 -9.24 34.43 -23.84
C PHE A 5 -7.98 33.66 -23.38
N THR A 6 -7.77 33.64 -22.07
CA THR A 6 -6.77 32.80 -21.40
C THR A 6 -7.54 31.79 -20.57
N ILE A 7 -8.27 30.90 -21.24
CA ILE A 7 -8.99 29.83 -20.57
C ILE A 7 -8.53 28.52 -21.23
N ILE A 8 -8.11 27.59 -20.37
CA ILE A 8 -7.90 26.15 -20.64
C ILE A 8 -6.55 25.73 -21.26
N PHE A 9 -5.42 26.19 -20.72
CA PHE A 9 -4.14 25.45 -20.85
C PHE A 9 -3.47 25.13 -19.50
N ILE A 10 -4.13 25.45 -18.38
CA ILE A 10 -3.63 25.21 -17.02
C ILE A 10 -4.71 24.48 -16.22
N LEU A 11 -5.12 23.29 -16.66
CA LEU A 11 -5.83 22.33 -15.78
C LEU A 11 -5.89 20.91 -16.39
N LEU A 12 -4.85 20.51 -17.13
CA LEU A 12 -4.74 19.17 -17.73
C LEU A 12 -3.43 18.47 -17.34
N THR A 13 -2.86 18.83 -16.19
CA THR A 13 -1.62 18.25 -15.65
C THR A 13 -1.78 17.59 -14.28
N ILE A 14 -3.00 17.38 -13.77
CA ILE A 14 -3.22 16.78 -12.42
C ILE A 14 -3.90 15.40 -12.45
N PHE A 15 -4.06 14.79 -13.63
CA PHE A 15 -4.59 13.42 -13.73
C PHE A 15 -3.71 12.50 -14.59
N SER A 16 -2.38 12.64 -14.49
CA SER A 16 -1.48 11.53 -14.83
C SER A 16 -1.41 10.49 -13.70
N MET A 17 -2.52 10.24 -13.00
CA MET A 17 -2.74 8.99 -12.24
C MET A 17 -3.17 7.89 -13.22
N VAL A 18 -2.43 7.73 -14.33
CA VAL A 18 -2.68 6.66 -15.29
C VAL A 18 -1.68 5.56 -14.93
N LYS A 19 -2.09 4.70 -13.98
CA LYS A 19 -1.53 3.37 -13.59
C LYS A 19 -1.44 3.07 -12.08
N ALA A 20 -2.01 3.90 -11.20
CA ALA A 20 -2.15 3.48 -9.79
C ALA A 20 -2.96 2.16 -9.76
N ASN A 21 -2.33 1.04 -9.38
CA ASN A 21 -2.83 -0.35 -9.39
C ASN A 21 -2.55 -1.24 -10.62
N ASP A 22 -1.61 -0.91 -11.52
CA ASP A 22 -1.09 -1.95 -12.42
C ASP A 22 -0.56 -3.14 -11.57
N GLY A 23 -0.84 -4.40 -11.96
CA GLY A 23 -0.37 -5.59 -11.23
C GLY A 23 -0.99 -5.82 -9.84
N PHE A 24 -2.06 -5.09 -9.48
CA PHE A 24 -2.80 -5.30 -8.23
C PHE A 24 -3.46 -6.68 -8.16
N LYS A 25 -3.32 -7.35 -7.01
CA LYS A 25 -4.03 -8.59 -6.68
C LYS A 25 -4.43 -8.58 -5.20
N ASN A 26 -5.69 -8.92 -4.91
CA ASN A 26 -6.06 -9.33 -3.55
C ASN A 26 -5.52 -10.74 -3.31
N CYS A 27 -4.86 -10.94 -2.18
CA CYS A 27 -4.46 -12.28 -1.76
C CYS A 27 -5.68 -12.97 -1.18
N ASN A 28 -5.92 -14.22 -1.56
CA ASN A 28 -6.96 -15.01 -0.91
C ASN A 28 -6.54 -15.33 0.51
N VAL A 29 -7.00 -14.53 1.48
CA VAL A 29 -6.86 -14.81 2.90
C VAL A 29 -8.12 -15.56 3.33
N LEU A 30 -7.99 -16.86 3.59
CA LEU A 30 -9.12 -17.69 4.04
C LEU A 30 -9.65 -17.15 5.37
N GLY A 31 -10.93 -16.77 5.41
CA GLY A 31 -11.57 -16.19 6.59
C GLY A 31 -11.36 -14.69 6.80
N SER A 32 -10.71 -13.99 5.86
CA SER A 32 -10.59 -12.53 5.90
C SER A 32 -11.93 -11.85 5.62
N ASN A 33 -12.39 -11.02 6.58
CA ASN A 33 -13.57 -10.16 6.44
C ASN A 33 -13.21 -8.67 6.37
N VAL A 34 -11.94 -8.32 6.06
CA VAL A 34 -11.59 -6.92 5.79
C VAL A 34 -12.37 -6.47 4.56
N THR A 35 -13.27 -5.52 4.80
CA THR A 35 -14.19 -5.03 3.77
C THR A 35 -13.51 -4.07 2.80
N MET A 36 -12.43 -3.41 3.25
CA MET A 36 -11.63 -2.50 2.45
C MET A 36 -10.18 -2.51 2.92
N PHE A 37 -9.25 -2.81 2.00
CA PHE A 37 -7.82 -2.58 2.18
C PHE A 37 -7.28 -1.95 0.90
N ASP A 38 -6.85 -0.69 1.01
CA ASP A 38 -6.35 0.09 -0.13
C ASP A 38 -4.93 0.57 0.14
N VAL A 39 -4.10 0.42 -0.89
CA VAL A 39 -2.70 0.86 -0.88
C VAL A 39 -2.44 1.63 -2.16
N GLN A 40 -2.04 2.88 -2.02
CA GLN A 40 -1.61 3.73 -3.11
C GLN A 40 -0.17 4.14 -2.85
N PHE A 41 0.63 4.30 -3.90
CA PHE A 41 2.01 4.75 -3.72
C PHE A 41 2.50 5.64 -4.84
N ASN A 42 3.43 6.52 -4.49
CA ASN A 42 4.07 7.45 -5.39
C ASN A 42 5.55 7.58 -5.03
N PRO A 43 6.47 7.41 -6.00
CA PRO A 43 6.22 7.07 -7.40
C PRO A 43 5.71 5.62 -7.61
N ASP A 44 4.99 5.40 -8.71
CA ASP A 44 4.70 4.06 -9.25
C ASP A 44 5.30 3.96 -10.69
N PRO A 45 6.25 3.05 -10.97
CA PRO A 45 6.88 2.09 -10.05
C PRO A 45 7.67 2.76 -8.92
N ILE A 46 7.98 2.01 -7.86
CA ILE A 46 8.70 2.53 -6.69
C ILE A 46 10.14 2.94 -7.05
N THR A 47 10.77 3.74 -6.21
CA THR A 47 12.17 4.17 -6.38
C THR A 47 13.13 2.97 -6.39
N ALA A 48 14.17 3.02 -7.22
CA ALA A 48 15.22 2.01 -7.23
C ALA A 48 15.96 1.95 -5.88
N PRO A 49 16.58 0.82 -5.51
CA PRO A 49 17.33 0.72 -4.27
C PRO A 49 18.38 1.82 -4.10
N GLU A 50 18.53 2.33 -2.88
CA GLU A 50 19.52 3.36 -2.51
C GLU A 50 19.38 4.73 -3.21
N THR A 51 18.31 4.97 -3.99
CA THR A 51 18.14 6.23 -4.71
C THR A 51 17.30 7.26 -3.94
N SER A 52 16.14 6.86 -3.42
CA SER A 52 15.20 7.72 -2.69
C SER A 52 14.15 6.87 -1.97
N THR A 53 13.12 7.51 -1.40
CA THR A 53 11.98 6.86 -0.76
C THR A 53 10.75 6.86 -1.65
N THR A 54 9.90 5.86 -1.46
CA THR A 54 8.54 5.82 -1.99
C THR A 54 7.56 6.12 -0.87
N ASN A 55 6.59 7.00 -1.16
CA ASN A 55 5.49 7.30 -0.25
C ASN A 55 4.36 6.31 -0.50
N PHE A 56 3.96 5.59 0.55
CA PHE A 56 2.83 4.67 0.57
C PHE A 56 1.72 5.28 1.41
N LYS A 57 0.53 5.38 0.83
CA LYS A 57 -0.71 5.72 1.53
C LYS A 57 -1.49 4.43 1.70
N ILE A 58 -1.70 4.04 2.95
CA ILE A 58 -2.29 2.77 3.32
C ILE A 58 -3.54 3.05 4.13
N SER A 59 -4.65 2.46 3.74
CA SER A 59 -5.90 2.58 4.49
C SER A 59 -6.64 1.26 4.53
N GLY A 60 -7.37 1.03 5.61
CA GLY A 60 -8.19 -0.16 5.74
C GLY A 60 -9.35 0.02 6.69
N ASP A 61 -10.36 -0.82 6.50
CA ASP A 61 -11.54 -0.94 7.35
C ASP A 61 -11.68 -2.40 7.78
N ILE A 62 -11.66 -2.64 9.08
CA ILE A 62 -11.80 -3.99 9.64
C ILE A 62 -13.14 -4.61 9.24
N GLY A 63 -14.16 -3.84 8.87
CA GLY A 63 -15.48 -4.37 8.53
C GLY A 63 -16.29 -4.69 9.77
N ASP A 64 -17.34 -5.50 9.60
CA ASP A 64 -18.21 -5.94 10.71
C ASP A 64 -18.06 -7.45 10.89
N PHE A 65 -17.13 -7.85 11.76
CA PHE A 65 -16.76 -9.23 12.01
C PHE A 65 -17.72 -10.02 12.95
N GLY A 66 -18.91 -9.46 13.26
CA GLY A 66 -19.88 -10.12 14.15
C GLY A 66 -19.52 -10.01 15.64
N ALA A 67 -20.12 -10.84 16.50
CA ALA A 67 -19.95 -10.73 17.96
C ALA A 67 -18.60 -11.27 18.49
N ASP A 68 -17.94 -12.13 17.71
CA ASP A 68 -16.72 -12.84 18.13
C ASP A 68 -15.43 -12.04 17.86
N HIS A 69 -15.49 -11.08 16.94
CA HIS A 69 -14.41 -10.16 16.60
C HIS A 69 -14.98 -8.75 16.54
N GLY A 70 -14.43 -7.86 17.37
CA GLY A 70 -14.90 -6.48 17.46
C GLY A 70 -14.84 -5.73 16.13
N ASN A 71 -15.52 -4.59 16.10
CA ASN A 71 -15.64 -3.73 14.91
C ASN A 71 -14.53 -2.66 14.88
N ILE A 72 -13.45 -2.87 15.64
CA ILE A 72 -12.35 -1.93 15.83
C ILE A 72 -11.04 -2.72 15.90
N PHE A 73 -9.95 -2.12 15.42
CA PHE A 73 -8.61 -2.68 15.54
C PHE A 73 -8.20 -2.80 17.01
N SER A 74 -7.65 -3.95 17.41
CA SER A 74 -7.19 -4.20 18.77
C SER A 74 -5.84 -3.53 19.08
N LEU A 75 -5.47 -3.54 20.37
CA LEU A 75 -4.15 -3.11 20.82
C LEU A 75 -3.12 -4.15 20.37
N GLY A 76 -2.50 -3.90 19.22
CA GLY A 76 -1.57 -4.85 18.59
C GLY A 76 -1.88 -5.12 17.12
N ALA A 77 -2.82 -4.41 16.51
CA ALA A 77 -2.98 -4.41 15.07
C ALA A 77 -1.79 -3.74 14.35
N TYR A 78 -1.39 -4.28 13.20
CA TYR A 78 -0.29 -3.76 12.40
C TYR A 78 -0.47 -4.05 10.91
N VAL A 79 0.20 -3.22 10.10
CA VAL A 79 0.41 -3.47 8.67
C VAL A 79 1.84 -3.96 8.48
N THR A 80 2.01 -4.96 7.62
CA THR A 80 3.33 -5.37 7.14
C THR A 80 3.53 -4.93 5.71
N VAL A 81 4.79 -4.62 5.37
CA VAL A 81 5.22 -4.35 4.00
C VAL A 81 6.38 -5.30 3.70
N GLN A 82 6.17 -6.20 2.76
CA GLN A 82 7.15 -7.19 2.34
C GLN A 82 7.52 -7.00 0.86
N TYR A 83 8.81 -7.10 0.57
CA TYR A 83 9.34 -7.09 -0.78
C TYR A 83 9.75 -8.51 -1.16
N ARG A 84 8.98 -9.17 -2.02
CA ARG A 84 9.29 -10.51 -2.50
C ARG A 84 9.94 -10.45 -3.87
N SER A 85 11.25 -10.69 -3.93
CA SER A 85 11.96 -10.91 -5.20
C SER A 85 12.42 -12.36 -5.26
N ASN A 86 12.35 -13.01 -6.42
CA ASN A 86 12.65 -14.44 -6.61
C ASN A 86 14.13 -14.84 -6.39
N SER A 87 14.89 -14.08 -5.62
CA SER A 87 16.31 -14.26 -5.35
C SER A 87 16.58 -14.99 -4.04
N ILE A 88 17.68 -15.74 -4.00
CA ILE A 88 18.22 -16.39 -2.80
C ILE A 88 18.61 -15.30 -1.77
N GLY A 89 17.78 -15.09 -0.75
CA GLY A 89 17.99 -14.07 0.28
C GLY A 89 16.84 -13.96 1.28
N VAL A 90 16.96 -13.03 2.24
CA VAL A 90 15.85 -12.66 3.15
C VAL A 90 15.10 -11.50 2.51
N ASP A 91 13.82 -11.70 2.24
CA ASP A 91 12.92 -10.66 1.74
C ASP A 91 12.77 -9.54 2.78
N PRO A 92 13.06 -8.27 2.42
CA PRO A 92 12.84 -7.13 3.32
C PRO A 92 11.41 -7.10 3.83
N TYR A 93 11.26 -6.94 5.14
CA TYR A 93 10.00 -6.94 5.87
C TYR A 93 9.98 -5.79 6.86
N TYR A 94 8.88 -5.04 6.86
CA TYR A 94 8.66 -3.91 7.74
C TYR A 94 7.29 -4.03 8.40
N GLU A 95 7.20 -3.62 9.67
CA GLU A 95 5.97 -3.66 10.45
C GLU A 95 5.63 -2.26 10.97
N PHE A 96 4.37 -1.87 10.82
CA PHE A 96 3.89 -0.55 11.21
C PHE A 96 2.60 -0.68 12.04
N PRO A 97 2.54 -0.10 13.24
CA PRO A 97 1.38 -0.23 14.10
C PRO A 97 0.16 0.49 13.52
N ILE A 98 -1.01 -0.11 13.67
CA ILE A 98 -2.30 0.51 13.41
C ILE A 98 -2.84 1.08 14.73
N PRO A 99 -3.33 2.33 14.77
CA PRO A 99 -3.98 2.87 15.96
C PRO A 99 -5.20 2.05 16.38
N ALA A 100 -5.16 1.51 17.60
CA ALA A 100 -6.26 0.75 18.17
C ALA A 100 -7.50 1.62 18.41
N GLY A 101 -8.66 0.98 18.55
CA GLY A 101 -9.91 1.63 18.97
C GLY A 101 -10.73 2.24 17.84
N ASN A 102 -10.24 2.21 16.61
CA ASN A 102 -10.96 2.70 15.43
C ASN A 102 -11.35 1.54 14.50
N LYS A 103 -12.47 1.69 13.80
CA LYS A 103 -12.91 0.75 12.76
C LYS A 103 -12.06 0.84 11.50
N ASN A 104 -11.59 2.04 11.21
CA ASN A 104 -10.76 2.35 10.06
C ASN A 104 -9.42 2.94 10.47
N PHE A 105 -8.46 2.85 9.57
CA PHE A 105 -7.18 3.53 9.70
C PHE A 105 -6.75 4.10 8.35
N ALA A 106 -5.92 5.14 8.42
CA ALA A 106 -5.17 5.66 7.29
C ALA A 106 -3.78 6.07 7.80
N THR A 107 -2.74 5.65 7.09
CA THR A 107 -1.35 5.98 7.42
C THR A 107 -0.54 6.27 6.16
N GLU A 108 0.49 7.08 6.31
CA GLU A 108 1.44 7.38 5.26
C GLU A 108 2.85 6.95 5.69
N LEU A 109 3.52 6.17 4.86
CA LEU A 109 4.84 5.60 5.12
C LEU A 109 5.81 6.02 4.03
N ASN A 110 7.01 6.44 4.41
CA ASN A 110 8.09 6.71 3.46
C ASN A 110 9.15 5.63 3.62
N ILE A 111 9.25 4.73 2.64
CA ILE A 111 10.14 3.57 2.72
C ILE A 111 11.17 3.67 1.58
N ALA A 112 12.45 3.56 1.94
CA ALA A 112 13.52 3.40 0.96
C ALA A 112 13.55 1.94 0.50
N THR A 113 13.59 1.71 -0.80
CA THR A 113 13.72 0.35 -1.36
C THR A 113 15.05 -0.25 -0.91
N HIS A 114 14.99 -1.40 -0.26
CA HIS A 114 16.17 -2.08 0.26
C HIS A 114 17.08 -2.58 -0.87
N SER A 115 18.40 -2.60 -0.64
CA SER A 115 19.42 -2.96 -1.64
C SER A 115 19.31 -4.40 -2.18
N SER A 116 18.64 -5.28 -1.45
CA SER A 116 18.39 -6.67 -1.88
C SER A 116 17.19 -6.84 -2.81
N VAL A 117 16.41 -5.79 -3.06
CA VAL A 117 15.25 -5.88 -3.95
C VAL A 117 15.72 -5.82 -5.40
N HIS A 118 15.43 -6.86 -6.17
CA HIS A 118 15.77 -6.93 -7.59
C HIS A 118 14.60 -6.49 -8.48
N GLN A 119 14.88 -6.29 -9.78
CA GLN A 119 13.82 -6.18 -10.78
C GLN A 119 12.98 -7.47 -10.77
N GLU A 120 11.70 -7.36 -11.13
CA GLU A 120 10.72 -8.45 -10.96
C GLU A 120 10.50 -8.81 -9.48
N TYR A 121 9.70 -7.98 -8.82
CA TYR A 121 9.36 -8.11 -7.40
C TYR A 121 7.86 -8.01 -7.18
N THR A 122 7.41 -8.49 -6.03
CA THR A 122 6.05 -8.26 -5.53
C THR A 122 6.13 -7.45 -4.26
N LEU A 123 5.39 -6.34 -4.21
CA LEU A 123 5.09 -5.68 -2.93
C LEU A 123 3.89 -6.38 -2.34
N GLU A 124 4.02 -6.90 -1.14
CA GLU A 124 2.95 -7.53 -0.40
C GLU A 124 2.68 -6.72 0.86
N PHE A 125 1.43 -6.30 1.02
CA PHE A 125 0.95 -5.62 2.21
C PHE A 125 -0.04 -6.55 2.89
N ASN A 126 0.14 -6.76 4.19
CA ASN A 126 -0.79 -7.54 5.00
C ASN A 126 -1.28 -6.70 6.18
N ILE A 127 -2.52 -6.91 6.60
CA ILE A 127 -3.07 -6.39 7.85
C ILE A 127 -3.24 -7.56 8.81
N TYR A 128 -2.69 -7.38 10.01
CA TYR A 128 -2.91 -8.28 11.13
C TYR A 128 -3.61 -7.54 12.27
N ASP A 129 -4.51 -8.23 12.95
CA ASP A 129 -5.04 -7.82 14.24
C ASP A 129 -4.71 -8.89 15.28
N GLY A 130 -3.68 -8.65 16.10
CA GLY A 130 -3.10 -9.69 16.94
C GLY A 130 -2.45 -10.81 16.11
N SER A 131 -2.95 -12.04 16.27
CA SER A 131 -2.49 -13.20 15.48
C SER A 131 -3.25 -13.40 14.17
N ASP A 132 -4.34 -12.67 13.97
CA ASP A 132 -5.25 -12.93 12.86
C ASP A 132 -4.81 -12.15 11.63
N HIS A 133 -4.56 -12.90 10.55
CA HIS A 133 -4.32 -12.32 9.25
C HIS A 133 -5.67 -11.93 8.64
N ILE A 134 -5.97 -10.64 8.62
CA ILE A 134 -7.32 -10.17 8.27
C ILE A 134 -7.41 -9.53 6.90
N GLY A 135 -6.31 -9.20 6.23
CA GLY A 135 -6.37 -8.68 4.85
C GLY A 135 -5.01 -8.63 4.18
N CYS A 136 -4.98 -8.70 2.85
CA CYS A 136 -3.74 -8.70 2.07
C CYS A 136 -3.95 -8.15 0.67
N VAL A 137 -3.00 -7.32 0.21
CA VAL A 137 -2.93 -6.81 -1.17
C VAL A 137 -1.51 -6.94 -1.70
N MET A 138 -1.38 -7.26 -3.00
CA MET A 138 -0.11 -7.47 -3.67
C MET A 138 -0.01 -6.67 -4.96
N PHE A 139 1.21 -6.25 -5.29
CA PHE A 139 1.54 -5.50 -6.49
C PHE A 139 2.75 -6.12 -7.19
N GLU A 140 2.52 -6.78 -8.31
CA GLU A 140 3.61 -7.30 -9.15
C GLU A 140 4.25 -6.17 -9.96
N ARG A 141 5.58 -6.08 -9.94
CA ARG A 141 6.35 -5.01 -10.56
C ARG A 141 7.57 -5.57 -11.29
N SER A 142 7.80 -5.11 -12.52
CA SER A 142 8.91 -5.55 -13.37
C SER A 142 10.08 -4.57 -13.41
N GLY A 143 10.08 -3.53 -12.58
CA GLY A 143 11.13 -2.51 -12.58
C GLY A 143 10.86 -1.38 -11.59
N PHE A 144 11.82 -0.46 -11.53
CA PHE A 144 11.80 0.70 -10.65
C PHE A 144 11.58 1.98 -11.45
N LYS A 145 11.17 3.05 -10.76
CA LYS A 145 11.26 4.40 -11.31
C LYS A 145 12.73 4.74 -11.56
N GLN A 146 12.98 5.24 -12.77
CA GLN A 146 14.25 5.82 -13.20
C GLN A 146 14.37 7.28 -12.75
#